data_AF-A0A0L6UU90-F1
#
_entry.id   AF-A0A0L6UU90-F1
#
_cell.length_a   1.000
_cell.length_b   1.000
_cell.length_c   1.000
_cell.angle_alpha   90.00
_cell.angle_beta   90.00
_cell.angle_gamma   90.00
#
_symmetry.space_group_name_H-M   'P 1'
#
loop_
_entity.id
_entity.type
_entity.pdbx_description
1 polymer ?
#
loop_
_entity_poly.entity_id
_entity_poly.type
_entity_poly.pdbx_seq_one_letter_code
_entity_poly.pdbx_strand_id
1 'polypeptide(L)'
;EAFYVHIKVLWGLVTKGSIPTPSDEQLQAFYQRFCNSDEIESAVTRGPSLISTDLIQTLKKSRECRTKVGKHILHLSDFHICYIHSSLSKLGLTTWVPNLDEQADSLYNVAHQMAAIGTFCECVAGGAYTFMNVNQTYADNFDLLKTAYKHYVHFTWLNICSKEKKESGKHIRDEEQKFLQPACKRVSCSWVF
;
A
#
# COMPACT_ATOMS: atom_id res chain seq x y z
N GLU A 1 8.79 8.04 -3.48
CA GLU A 1 8.04 7.65 -4.71
C GLU A 1 7.83 6.14 -4.90
N ALA A 2 8.86 5.33 -5.20
CA ALA A 2 8.65 3.90 -5.53
C ALA A 2 7.93 3.10 -4.43
N PHE A 3 8.26 3.35 -3.16
CA PHE A 3 7.58 2.70 -2.03
C PHE A 3 6.09 3.06 -1.95
N TYR A 4 5.72 4.31 -2.21
CA TYR A 4 4.31 4.73 -2.26
C TYR A 4 3.57 4.11 -3.44
N VAL A 5 4.24 3.92 -4.58
CA VAL A 5 3.70 3.16 -5.71
C VAL A 5 3.46 1.71 -5.31
N HIS A 6 4.41 1.08 -4.62
CA HIS A 6 4.26 -0.29 -4.11
C HIS A 6 3.04 -0.42 -3.18
N ILE A 7 2.89 0.50 -2.23
CA ILE A 7 1.73 0.50 -1.33
C ILE A 7 0.41 0.64 -2.10
N LYS A 8 0.33 1.52 -3.11
CA LYS A 8 -0.87 1.64 -3.98
C LYS A 8 -1.18 0.34 -4.74
N VAL A 9 -0.14 -0.39 -5.11
CA VAL A 9 -0.25 -1.67 -5.82
C VAL A 9 -0.78 -2.75 -4.89
N LEU A 10 -0.29 -2.84 -3.64
CA LEU A 10 -0.81 -3.77 -2.64
C LEU A 10 -2.31 -3.56 -2.35
N TRP A 11 -2.75 -2.29 -2.35
CA TRP A 11 -4.18 -1.95 -2.28
C TRP A 11 -5.00 -2.30 -3.52
N GLY A 12 -4.39 -2.87 -4.56
CA GLY A 12 -5.07 -3.27 -5.80
C GLY A 12 -5.48 -2.09 -6.67
N LEU A 13 -4.77 -0.95 -6.58
CA LEU A 13 -5.17 0.34 -7.18
C LEU A 13 -6.57 0.74 -6.71
N VAL A 14 -6.70 1.24 -5.49
CA VAL A 14 -7.97 1.73 -4.92
C VAL A 14 -8.78 2.45 -6.01
N THR A 15 -9.78 1.76 -6.55
CA THR A 15 -10.75 2.39 -7.45
C THR A 15 -11.49 3.40 -6.59
N LYS A 16 -11.43 4.66 -7.01
CA LYS A 16 -12.02 5.83 -6.33
C LYS A 16 -13.34 5.48 -5.64
N GLY A 17 -13.41 5.69 -4.32
CA GLY A 17 -14.69 5.85 -3.61
C GLY A 17 -14.94 4.99 -2.37
N SER A 18 -14.15 3.97 -2.08
CA SER A 18 -14.21 3.29 -0.78
C SER A 18 -12.83 2.84 -0.36
N ILE A 19 -12.35 3.36 0.78
CA ILE A 19 -11.17 2.77 1.41
C ILE A 19 -11.62 1.43 1.99
N PRO A 20 -10.98 0.32 1.62
CA PRO A 20 -11.35 -0.97 2.17
C PRO A 20 -11.09 -0.99 3.67
N THR A 21 -12.05 -1.54 4.42
CA THR A 21 -11.94 -1.83 5.86
C THR A 21 -11.74 -3.34 6.02
N PRO A 22 -10.87 -3.81 6.91
CA PRO A 22 -10.76 -5.24 7.18
C PRO A 22 -12.07 -5.80 7.74
N SER A 23 -12.42 -7.04 7.41
CA SER A 23 -13.59 -7.70 8.00
C SER A 23 -13.32 -8.13 9.44
N ASP A 24 -14.36 -8.17 10.26
CA ASP A 24 -14.28 -8.64 11.65
C ASP A 24 -13.73 -10.07 11.73
N GLU A 25 -14.10 -10.93 10.79
CA GLU A 25 -13.60 -12.31 10.69
C GLU A 25 -12.07 -12.34 10.46
N GLN A 26 -11.54 -11.50 9.58
CA GLN A 26 -10.10 -11.43 9.32
C GLN A 26 -9.35 -10.89 10.55
N LEU A 27 -9.89 -9.87 11.22
CA LEU A 27 -9.31 -9.33 12.45
C LEU A 27 -9.30 -10.39 13.56
N GLN A 28 -10.42 -11.08 13.78
CA GLN A 28 -10.52 -12.13 14.78
C GLN A 28 -9.53 -13.27 14.52
N ALA A 29 -9.47 -13.77 13.28
CA ALA A 29 -8.54 -14.84 12.91
C ALA A 29 -7.07 -14.42 13.10
N PHE A 30 -6.74 -13.16 12.78
CA PHE A 30 -5.40 -12.62 12.96
C PHE A 30 -5.03 -12.51 14.45
N TYR A 31 -5.90 -11.90 15.27
CA TYR A 31 -5.63 -11.69 16.69
C TYR A 31 -5.67 -12.98 17.53
N GLN A 32 -6.34 -14.04 17.04
CA GLN A 32 -6.22 -15.38 17.63
C GLN A 32 -4.86 -16.04 17.35
N ARG A 33 -4.17 -15.62 16.29
CA ARG A 33 -2.92 -16.23 15.83
C ARG A 33 -1.68 -15.56 16.40
N PHE A 34 -1.68 -14.23 16.47
CA PHE A 34 -0.51 -13.44 16.84
C PHE A 34 -0.78 -12.64 18.11
N CYS A 35 0.17 -12.70 19.04
CA CYS A 35 0.13 -11.98 20.31
C CYS A 35 1.16 -10.83 20.38
N ASN A 36 2.20 -10.85 19.55
CA ASN A 36 3.27 -9.85 19.54
C ASN A 36 3.97 -9.78 18.17
N SER A 37 4.78 -8.73 17.98
CA SER A 37 5.50 -8.46 16.72
C SER A 37 6.55 -9.51 16.38
N ASP A 38 7.15 -10.17 17.36
CA ASP A 38 8.22 -11.14 17.15
C ASP A 38 7.66 -12.42 16.51
N GLU A 39 6.44 -12.81 16.89
CA GLU A 39 5.70 -13.91 16.25
C GLU A 39 5.38 -13.60 14.78
N ILE A 40 5.01 -12.35 14.48
CA ILE A 40 4.80 -11.89 13.09
C ILE A 40 6.10 -11.97 12.30
N GLU A 41 7.20 -11.45 12.84
CA GLU A 41 8.51 -11.49 12.19
C GLU A 41 8.95 -12.92 11.88
N SER A 42 8.78 -13.80 12.87
CA SER A 42 9.07 -15.23 12.74
C SER A 42 8.23 -15.87 11.64
N ALA A 43 6.92 -15.56 11.60
CA ALA A 43 6.02 -16.10 10.59
C ALA A 43 6.37 -15.64 9.17
N VAL A 44 6.69 -14.36 8.97
CA VAL A 44 7.08 -13.82 7.65
C VAL A 44 8.38 -14.48 7.17
N THR A 45 9.36 -14.59 8.07
CA THR A 45 10.71 -15.06 7.72
C THR A 45 10.77 -16.56 7.51
N ARG A 46 10.14 -17.34 8.40
CA ARG A 46 10.32 -18.81 8.49
C ARG A 46 9.02 -19.59 8.61
N GLY A 47 7.89 -18.90 8.79
CA GLY A 47 6.60 -19.54 9.02
C GLY A 47 6.05 -20.25 7.78
N PRO A 48 5.23 -21.29 7.99
CA PRO A 48 4.45 -21.87 6.92
C PRO A 48 3.35 -20.90 6.47
N SER A 49 2.88 -21.10 5.25
CA SER A 49 1.64 -20.49 4.77
C SER A 49 0.46 -20.83 5.69
N LEU A 50 -0.24 -19.83 6.21
CA LEU A 50 -1.41 -20.01 7.08
C LEU A 50 -2.70 -20.22 6.28
N ILE A 51 -2.76 -19.64 5.08
CA ILE A 51 -3.87 -19.79 4.13
C ILE A 51 -3.33 -20.14 2.75
N SER A 52 -4.13 -20.79 1.90
CA SER A 52 -3.74 -21.02 0.50
C SER A 52 -3.56 -19.68 -0.23
N THR A 53 -2.55 -19.60 -1.10
CA THR A 53 -2.34 -18.44 -1.98
C THR A 53 -3.52 -18.18 -2.92
N ASP A 54 -4.33 -19.21 -3.24
CA ASP A 54 -5.51 -19.08 -4.09
C ASP A 54 -6.63 -18.22 -3.46
N LEU A 55 -6.62 -18.13 -2.13
CA LEU A 55 -7.56 -17.31 -1.36
C LEU A 55 -7.18 -15.83 -1.37
N ILE A 56 -5.96 -15.48 -1.78
CA ILE A 56 -5.46 -14.11 -1.75
C ILE A 56 -6.09 -13.32 -2.90
N GLN A 57 -6.75 -12.22 -2.53
CA GLN A 57 -7.44 -11.32 -3.44
C GLN A 57 -6.55 -10.15 -3.87
N THR A 58 -5.59 -9.75 -3.04
CA THR A 58 -4.59 -8.73 -3.40
C THR A 58 -3.92 -9.10 -4.72
N LEU A 59 -3.94 -8.21 -5.70
CA LEU A 59 -3.36 -8.41 -7.03
C LEU A 59 -3.91 -9.60 -7.83
N LYS A 60 -5.00 -10.26 -7.39
CA LYS A 60 -5.56 -11.44 -8.09
C LYS A 60 -5.98 -11.12 -9.52
N LYS A 61 -6.59 -9.95 -9.74
CA LYS A 61 -6.94 -9.43 -11.08
C LYS A 61 -5.76 -8.80 -11.83
N SER A 62 -4.68 -8.45 -11.11
CA SER A 62 -3.48 -7.83 -11.68
C SER A 62 -2.50 -8.87 -12.27
N ARG A 63 -2.71 -10.16 -11.99
CA ARG A 63 -1.94 -11.28 -12.53
C ARG A 63 -1.97 -11.38 -14.06
N GLU A 64 -2.97 -10.76 -14.69
CA GLU A 64 -3.19 -10.81 -16.14
C GLU A 64 -2.83 -9.51 -16.87
N CYS A 65 -2.44 -8.43 -16.16
CA CYS A 65 -2.32 -7.10 -16.77
C CYS A 65 -1.17 -6.23 -16.24
N ARG A 66 -0.54 -5.49 -17.17
CA ARG A 66 0.33 -4.35 -16.85
C ARG A 66 -0.46 -3.34 -16.01
N THR A 67 0.00 -3.09 -14.79
CA THR A 67 -0.73 -2.24 -13.84
C THR A 67 -0.32 -0.78 -14.04
N LYS A 68 -1.27 0.09 -14.42
CA LYS A 68 -1.03 1.54 -14.51
C LYS A 68 -1.25 2.19 -13.14
N VAL A 69 -0.21 2.84 -12.62
CA VAL A 69 -0.29 3.63 -11.37
C VAL A 69 0.06 5.08 -11.69
N GLY A 70 -0.96 5.93 -11.80
CA GLY A 70 -0.78 7.31 -12.29
C GLY A 70 -0.25 7.33 -13.72
N LYS A 71 0.88 8.00 -13.96
CA LYS A 71 1.55 8.07 -15.28
C LYS A 71 2.46 6.88 -15.58
N HIS A 72 2.70 6.00 -14.61
CA HIS A 72 3.70 4.94 -14.71
C HIS A 72 3.06 3.58 -14.96
N ILE A 73 3.72 2.77 -15.81
CA ILE A 73 3.38 1.36 -16.01
C ILE A 73 4.31 0.54 -15.13
N LEU A 74 3.73 -0.22 -14.19
CA LEU A 74 4.48 -1.14 -13.34
C LEU A 74 4.55 -2.53 -13.99
N HIS A 75 5.75 -3.10 -14.02
CA HIS A 75 6.00 -4.47 -14.46
C HIS A 75 6.29 -5.36 -13.25
N LEU A 76 5.23 -5.92 -12.65
CA LEU A 76 5.39 -7.03 -11.71
C LEU A 76 5.40 -8.34 -12.51
N SER A 77 6.48 -9.10 -12.40
CA SER A 77 6.52 -10.47 -12.91
C SER A 77 5.65 -11.38 -12.04
N ASP A 78 5.28 -12.55 -12.56
CA ASP A 78 4.60 -13.58 -11.77
C ASP A 78 5.39 -13.95 -10.50
N PHE A 79 6.73 -13.92 -10.57
CA PHE A 79 7.58 -14.12 -9.40
C PHE A 79 7.30 -13.10 -8.29
N HIS A 80 7.23 -11.81 -8.61
CA HIS A 80 6.93 -10.77 -7.61
C HIS A 80 5.51 -10.93 -7.02
N ILE A 81 4.53 -11.28 -7.85
CA ILE A 81 3.15 -11.50 -7.40
C ILE A 81 3.10 -12.73 -6.47
N CYS A 82 3.73 -13.84 -6.86
CA CYS A 82 3.84 -15.04 -6.02
C CYS A 82 4.53 -14.73 -4.70
N TYR A 83 5.57 -13.89 -4.68
CA TYR A 83 6.23 -13.49 -3.45
C TYR A 83 5.30 -12.67 -2.53
N ILE A 84 4.59 -11.69 -3.08
CA ILE A 84 3.59 -10.91 -2.35
C ILE A 84 2.52 -11.84 -1.76
N HIS A 85 1.98 -12.77 -2.57
CA HIS A 85 0.99 -13.74 -2.12
C HIS A 85 1.55 -14.66 -1.04
N SER A 86 2.77 -15.15 -1.17
CA SER A 86 3.41 -15.97 -0.14
C SER A 86 3.55 -15.20 1.18
N SER A 87 3.96 -13.93 1.14
CA SER A 87 4.08 -13.07 2.31
C SER A 87 2.73 -12.88 3.03
N LEU A 88 1.66 -12.56 2.30
CA LEU A 88 0.32 -12.40 2.87
C LEU A 88 -0.25 -13.74 3.39
N SER A 89 0.03 -14.83 2.68
CA SER A 89 -0.38 -16.19 3.06
C SER A 89 0.21 -16.59 4.41
N LYS A 90 1.49 -16.29 4.67
CA LYS A 90 2.15 -16.52 5.97
C LYS A 90 1.55 -15.70 7.12
N LEU A 91 0.90 -14.60 6.81
CA LEU A 91 0.22 -13.75 7.79
C LEU A 91 -1.28 -14.07 7.93
N GLY A 92 -1.81 -15.01 7.13
CA GLY A 92 -3.24 -15.32 7.12
C GLY A 92 -4.10 -14.20 6.52
N LEU A 93 -3.51 -13.30 5.73
CA LEU A 93 -4.19 -12.15 5.15
C LEU A 93 -4.70 -12.48 3.75
N THR A 94 -6.02 -12.48 3.57
CA THR A 94 -6.62 -12.69 2.24
C THR A 94 -6.48 -11.44 1.37
N THR A 95 -6.47 -10.26 1.99
CA THR A 95 -6.29 -8.98 1.32
C THR A 95 -5.41 -8.08 2.19
N TRP A 96 -4.50 -7.35 1.56
CA TRP A 96 -3.71 -6.31 2.21
C TRP A 96 -4.56 -5.06 2.44
N VAL A 97 -5.08 -4.92 3.66
CA VAL A 97 -5.96 -3.83 4.08
C VAL A 97 -5.59 -3.44 5.51
N PRO A 98 -4.71 -2.45 5.70
CA PRO A 98 -4.39 -1.90 7.01
C PRO A 98 -5.65 -1.37 7.72
N ASN A 99 -5.70 -1.52 9.04
CA ASN A 99 -6.80 -1.02 9.85
C ASN A 99 -6.55 0.46 10.20
N LEU A 100 -7.25 1.36 9.50
CA LEU A 100 -7.12 2.81 9.73
C LEU A 100 -7.92 3.32 10.93
N ASP A 101 -8.79 2.49 11.52
CA ASP A 101 -9.53 2.85 12.73
C ASP A 101 -8.74 2.47 14.01
N GLU A 102 -7.67 1.68 13.89
CA GLU A 102 -6.71 1.36 14.96
C GLU A 102 -5.44 2.24 14.92
N GLN A 103 -4.68 2.22 16.02
CA GLN A 103 -3.38 2.89 16.08
C GLN A 103 -2.38 2.27 15.10
N ALA A 104 -1.45 3.09 14.60
CA ALA A 104 -0.46 2.66 13.60
C ALA A 104 0.49 1.55 14.08
N ASP A 105 0.63 1.40 15.40
CA ASP A 105 1.42 0.40 16.10
C ASP A 105 0.58 -0.78 16.62
N SER A 106 -0.71 -0.85 16.26
CA SER A 106 -1.50 -2.06 16.52
C SER A 106 -0.87 -3.27 15.82
N LEU A 107 -1.01 -4.44 16.41
CA LEU A 107 -0.35 -5.65 15.94
C LEU A 107 -0.72 -5.98 14.48
N TYR A 108 -1.98 -5.78 14.13
CA TYR A 108 -2.48 -5.96 12.76
C TYR A 108 -1.84 -4.96 11.78
N ASN A 109 -1.68 -3.70 12.18
CA ASN A 109 -1.03 -2.68 11.35
C ASN A 109 0.49 -2.89 11.24
N VAL A 110 1.13 -3.41 12.28
CA VAL A 110 2.55 -3.83 12.24
C VAL A 110 2.73 -4.96 11.22
N ALA A 111 1.87 -5.99 11.20
CA ALA A 111 1.93 -7.03 10.17
C ALA A 111 1.81 -6.47 8.75
N HIS A 112 0.90 -5.52 8.53
CA HIS A 112 0.73 -4.87 7.22
C HIS A 112 1.96 -4.04 6.81
N GLN A 113 2.56 -3.32 7.77
CA GLN A 113 3.80 -2.58 7.56
C GLN A 113 4.95 -3.53 7.18
N MET A 114 5.13 -4.62 7.93
CA MET A 114 6.18 -5.61 7.67
C MET A 114 6.00 -6.27 6.31
N ALA A 115 4.77 -6.66 5.97
CA ALA A 115 4.45 -7.21 4.66
C ALA A 115 4.81 -6.22 3.54
N ALA A 116 4.37 -4.96 3.65
CA ALA A 116 4.60 -3.96 2.63
C ALA A 116 6.09 -3.63 2.43
N ILE A 117 6.85 -3.53 3.53
CA ILE A 117 8.29 -3.29 3.47
C ILE A 117 9.02 -4.50 2.88
N GLY A 118 8.74 -5.70 3.39
CA GLY A 118 9.41 -6.93 2.93
C GLY A 118 9.15 -7.19 1.44
N THR A 119 7.91 -7.05 0.99
CA THR A 119 7.59 -7.26 -0.43
C THR A 119 8.15 -6.14 -1.32
N PHE A 120 8.27 -4.91 -0.81
CA PHE A 120 8.91 -3.83 -1.54
C PHE A 120 10.40 -4.12 -1.77
N CYS A 121 11.14 -4.46 -0.71
CA CYS A 121 12.57 -4.76 -0.80
C CYS A 121 12.84 -5.86 -1.82
N GLU A 122 12.05 -6.93 -1.78
CA GLU A 122 12.17 -8.07 -2.70
C GLU A 122 11.81 -7.70 -4.14
N CYS A 123 10.78 -6.88 -4.34
CA CYS A 123 10.47 -6.35 -5.66
C CYS A 123 11.58 -5.42 -6.20
N VAL A 124 12.23 -4.62 -5.34
CA VAL A 124 13.38 -3.78 -5.75
C VAL A 124 14.57 -4.65 -6.13
N ALA A 125 14.90 -5.65 -5.31
CA ALA A 125 15.98 -6.60 -5.58
C ALA A 125 15.73 -7.38 -6.89
N GLY A 126 14.49 -7.78 -7.16
CA GLY A 126 14.04 -8.39 -8.41
C GLY A 126 13.87 -7.43 -9.59
N GLY A 127 14.19 -6.14 -9.41
CA GLY A 127 14.23 -5.14 -10.48
C GLY A 127 12.87 -4.58 -10.92
N ALA A 128 11.79 -4.82 -10.17
CA ALA A 128 10.43 -4.37 -10.49
C ALA A 128 10.31 -2.84 -10.62
N TYR A 129 11.19 -2.09 -9.94
CA TYR A 129 11.17 -0.63 -9.85
C TYR A 129 12.33 0.07 -10.56
N THR A 130 13.08 -0.64 -11.41
CA THR A 130 14.23 -0.08 -12.15
C THR A 130 13.88 1.18 -12.96
N PHE A 131 12.69 1.22 -13.57
CA PHE A 131 12.20 2.38 -14.32
C PHE A 131 12.01 3.65 -13.47
N MET A 132 11.96 3.53 -12.13
CA MET A 132 11.84 4.66 -11.19
C MET A 132 13.19 5.14 -10.67
N ASN A 133 14.30 4.57 -11.15
CA ASN A 133 15.66 4.89 -10.70
C ASN A 133 15.79 4.84 -9.17
N VAL A 134 15.28 3.77 -8.56
CA VAL A 134 15.33 3.57 -7.10
C VAL A 134 16.79 3.54 -6.66
N ASN A 135 17.13 4.37 -5.69
CA ASN A 135 18.43 4.31 -5.05
C ASN A 135 18.50 3.06 -4.18
N GLN A 136 19.24 2.04 -4.64
CA GLN A 136 19.36 0.78 -3.94
C GLN A 136 20.03 0.91 -2.57
N THR A 137 20.86 1.93 -2.35
CA THR A 137 21.51 2.20 -1.05
C THR A 137 20.51 2.50 0.08
N TYR A 138 19.30 2.94 -0.26
CA TYR A 138 18.25 3.21 0.72
C TYR A 138 17.06 2.25 0.61
N ALA A 139 17.13 1.26 -0.29
CA ALA A 139 16.03 0.34 -0.54
C ALA A 139 15.78 -0.61 0.63
N ASP A 140 16.78 -0.83 1.48
CA ASP A 140 16.76 -1.66 2.68
C ASP A 140 16.88 -0.82 3.97
N ASN A 141 16.78 0.51 3.88
CA ASN A 141 16.75 1.37 5.08
C ASN A 141 15.38 1.24 5.77
N PHE A 142 15.25 0.23 6.63
CA PHE A 142 14.00 -0.12 7.30
C PHE A 142 13.42 1.02 8.13
N ASP A 143 14.25 1.84 8.79
CA ASP A 143 13.76 2.96 9.61
C ASP A 143 13.12 4.05 8.74
N LEU A 144 13.73 4.35 7.60
CA LEU A 144 13.17 5.25 6.60
C LEU A 144 11.86 4.70 6.03
N LEU A 145 11.83 3.41 5.69
CA LEU A 145 10.63 2.76 5.14
C LEU A 145 9.48 2.70 6.16
N LYS A 146 9.76 2.37 7.42
CA LYS A 146 8.77 2.41 8.51
C LYS A 146 8.18 3.81 8.69
N THR A 147 9.04 4.83 8.69
CA THR A 147 8.63 6.24 8.81
C THR A 147 7.76 6.66 7.62
N ALA A 148 8.21 6.36 6.40
CA ALA A 148 7.48 6.67 5.17
C ALA A 148 6.12 5.94 5.14
N TYR A 149 6.08 4.68 5.56
CA TYR A 149 4.85 3.91 5.67
C TYR A 149 3.85 4.56 6.63
N LYS A 150 4.29 4.86 7.87
CA LYS A 150 3.43 5.46 8.90
C LYS A 150 2.84 6.78 8.42
N HIS A 151 3.65 7.64 7.80
CA HIS A 151 3.18 8.91 7.23
C HIS A 151 2.20 8.69 6.06
N TYR A 152 2.47 7.74 5.17
CA TYR A 152 1.64 7.55 3.98
C TYR A 152 0.30 6.87 4.33
N VAL A 153 0.32 5.77 5.07
CA VAL A 153 -0.87 4.97 5.41
C VAL A 153 -1.69 5.61 6.53
N HIS A 154 -1.06 5.90 7.67
CA HIS A 154 -1.81 6.31 8.87
C HIS A 154 -1.97 7.82 9.02
N PHE A 155 -1.25 8.65 8.25
CA PHE A 155 -1.49 10.09 8.23
C PHE A 155 -2.16 10.53 6.92
N THR A 156 -1.57 10.24 5.76
CA THR A 156 -2.11 10.73 4.48
C THR A 156 -3.44 10.04 4.14
N TRP A 157 -3.48 8.71 4.14
CA TRP A 157 -4.70 7.97 3.82
C TRP A 157 -5.78 8.14 4.88
N LEU A 158 -5.44 8.16 6.18
CA LEU A 158 -6.41 8.46 7.23
C LEU A 158 -7.11 9.82 7.02
N ASN A 159 -6.35 10.84 6.61
CA ASN A 159 -6.92 12.15 6.28
C ASN A 159 -7.84 12.10 5.05
N ILE A 160 -7.47 11.33 4.03
CA ILE A 160 -8.29 11.11 2.84
C ILE A 160 -9.59 10.37 3.23
N CYS A 161 -9.49 9.29 4.01
CA CYS A 161 -10.63 8.55 4.53
C CYS A 161 -11.58 9.44 5.32
N SER A 162 -11.02 10.26 6.22
CA SER A 162 -11.80 11.16 7.06
C SER A 162 -12.53 12.21 6.22
N LYS A 163 -11.94 12.67 5.12
CA LYS A 163 -12.61 13.59 4.17
C LYS A 163 -13.73 12.90 3.40
N GLU A 164 -13.48 11.70 2.89
CA GLU A 164 -14.47 10.92 2.13
C GLU A 164 -15.65 10.47 3.01
N LYS A 165 -15.41 10.09 4.28
CA LYS A 165 -16.47 9.81 5.27
C LYS A 165 -17.36 11.03 5.53
N LYS A 166 -16.80 12.25 5.51
CA LYS A 166 -17.54 13.50 5.71
C LYS A 166 -18.30 13.95 4.46
N GLU A 167 -17.69 13.78 3.29
CA GLU A 167 -18.23 14.24 2.03
C GLU A 167 -17.64 13.41 0.89
N SER A 168 -18.48 12.57 0.28
CA SER A 168 -18.05 11.68 -0.80
C SER A 168 -17.48 12.47 -2.00
N GLY A 169 -16.34 12.01 -2.51
CA GLY A 169 -15.60 12.59 -3.62
C GLY A 169 -14.85 13.88 -3.30
N LYS A 170 -14.79 14.31 -2.04
CA LYS A 170 -14.13 15.57 -1.65
C LYS A 170 -12.65 15.56 -1.95
N HIS A 171 -11.95 14.44 -1.75
CA HIS A 171 -10.52 14.36 -2.03
C HIS A 171 -10.21 14.63 -3.50
N ILE A 172 -11.05 14.08 -4.40
CA ILE A 172 -10.91 14.27 -5.85
C ILE A 172 -11.14 15.72 -6.22
N ARG A 173 -12.21 16.35 -5.69
CA ARG A 173 -12.50 17.76 -5.94
C ARG A 173 -11.38 18.67 -5.43
N ASP A 174 -10.85 18.39 -4.24
CA ASP A 174 -9.71 19.11 -3.68
C ASP A 174 -8.44 18.96 -4.53
N GLU A 175 -8.15 17.74 -5.03
CA GLU A 175 -7.03 17.47 -5.94
C GLU A 175 -7.22 18.24 -7.26
N GLU A 176 -8.38 18.11 -7.90
CA GLU A 176 -8.73 18.82 -9.15
C GLU A 176 -8.65 20.34 -8.98
N GLN A 177 -9.14 20.88 -7.86
CA GLN A 177 -9.04 22.31 -7.54
C GLN A 177 -7.59 22.76 -7.36
N LYS A 178 -6.72 21.94 -6.73
CA LYS A 178 -5.28 22.21 -6.63
C LYS A 178 -4.58 22.18 -8.00
N PHE A 179 -5.02 21.36 -8.94
CA PHE A 179 -4.51 21.36 -10.31
C PHE A 179 -4.98 22.58 -11.12
N LEU A 180 -6.17 23.12 -10.82
CA LEU A 180 -6.74 24.29 -11.51
C LEU A 180 -6.18 25.63 -11.00
N GLN A 181 -5.77 25.73 -9.73
CA GLN A 181 -5.24 26.97 -9.16
C GLN A 181 -3.96 27.51 -9.83
N PRO A 182 -2.95 26.69 -10.20
CA PRO A 182 -1.78 27.14 -10.96
C PRO A 182 -2.12 27.61 -12.38
N ALA A 183 -3.16 27.04 -13.00
CA ALA A 183 -3.60 27.42 -14.34
C ALA A 183 -4.29 28.80 -14.31
N CYS A 184 -5.14 29.06 -13.31
CA CYS A 184 -5.85 30.33 -13.18
C CYS A 184 -4.90 31.51 -12.88
N LYS A 185 -3.80 31.27 -12.12
CA LYS A 185 -2.77 32.29 -11.87
C LYS A 185 -1.95 32.69 -13.10
N ARG A 186 -1.90 31.86 -14.16
CA ARG A 186 -1.21 32.23 -15.41
C ARG A 186 -2.06 33.09 -16.34
N VAL A 187 -3.38 32.90 -16.34
CA VAL A 187 -4.30 33.72 -17.16
C VAL A 187 -4.46 35.13 -16.57
N SER A 188 -4.33 35.28 -15.25
CA SER A 188 -4.41 36.58 -14.57
C SER A 188 -3.17 37.47 -14.74
N CYS A 189 -2.03 36.95 -15.23
CA CYS A 189 -0.81 37.74 -15.44
C CYS A 189 -0.59 38.18 -16.90
N SER A 190 -1.54 37.93 -17.82
CA SER A 190 -1.38 38.28 -19.24
C SER A 190 -2.08 39.57 -19.67
N TRP A 191 -2.60 40.37 -18.73
CA TRP A 191 -3.27 41.66 -19.03
C TRP A 191 -2.77 42.78 -18.12
N VAL A 192 -1.45 42.98 -18.06
CA VAL A 192 -0.88 44.26 -17.63
C VAL A 192 0.39 44.49 -18.46
N PHE A 193 0.24 45.10 -19.63
CA PHE A 193 1.19 46.02 -20.27
C PHE A 193 0.42 46.88 -21.27
#